data_AF-A0A409W9C5-F1
#
_entry.id   AF-A0A409W9C5-F1
#
_cell.length_a   1.000
_cell.length_b   1.000
_cell.length_c   1.000
_cell.angle_alpha   90.00
_cell.angle_beta   90.00
_cell.angle_gamma   90.00
#
_symmetry.space_group_name_H-M   'P 1'
#
loop_
_entity.id
_entity.type
_entity.pdbx_description
1 polymer ?
#
loop_
_entity_poly.entity_id
_entity_poly.type
_entity_poly.pdbx_seq_one_letter_code
_entity_poly.pdbx_strand_id
1 'polypeptide(L)'
;MLQDADVASEPVLPPELERIIFEMAFDTEAPDTNWKLVLVAKRVRTWLRPLIYSTFIMSINRKVFPNMHTCPSFIITEEIYHFARHLIADNSSIIPHDALSELLDKCPNLTNVACWGDIIPQLIWPSLSKLTHLRQLSLTSVDDPDLSPAQFLSAPFSAHLTHLELVNPGEDLEYNWDLEFLSSLPSLTHLAIYFSSAGDEFDYKRLGTVLLACPKIRVFILCSPEDNILGDAQDLYE
;
A
#
# COMPACT_ATOMS: atom_id res chain seq x y z
N MET A 1 50.13 31.04 21.79
CA MET A 1 49.43 29.99 21.01
C MET A 1 48.21 29.58 21.83
N LEU A 2 47.06 30.20 21.56
CA LEU A 2 45.81 29.93 22.27
C LEU A 2 45.03 28.88 21.46
N GLN A 3 44.83 27.71 22.08
CA GLN A 3 43.84 26.73 21.65
C GLN A 3 42.47 27.30 22.04
N ASP A 4 41.78 27.93 21.09
CA ASP A 4 40.34 28.14 21.21
C ASP A 4 39.69 26.77 21.06
N ALA A 5 39.46 26.12 22.20
CA ALA A 5 38.59 24.97 22.29
C ALA A 5 37.18 25.46 21.93
N ASP A 6 36.71 25.05 20.75
CA ASP A 6 35.35 25.25 20.28
C ASP A 6 34.40 24.53 21.26
N VAL A 7 33.96 25.27 22.28
CA VAL A 7 32.96 24.80 23.24
C VAL A 7 31.66 24.74 22.46
N ALA A 8 31.35 23.55 21.94
CA ALA A 8 30.08 23.28 21.28
C ALA A 8 28.96 23.79 22.19
N SER A 9 28.33 24.90 21.78
CA SER A 9 27.23 25.53 22.51
C SER A 9 26.18 24.47 22.84
N GLU A 10 25.73 24.44 24.08
CA GLU A 10 24.60 23.60 24.46
C GLU A 10 23.41 23.91 23.54
N PRO A 11 22.65 22.87 23.11
CA PRO A 11 21.49 23.07 22.27
C PRO A 11 20.49 23.99 22.95
N VAL A 12 20.06 25.03 22.22
CA VAL A 12 19.16 26.08 22.74
C VAL A 12 17.73 25.56 22.94
N LEU A 13 17.35 24.48 22.26
CA LEU A 13 16.02 23.88 22.34
C LEU A 13 16.06 22.51 23.04
N PRO A 14 15.04 22.20 23.85
CA PRO A 14 14.79 20.83 24.31
C PRO A 14 14.73 19.84 23.13
N PRO A 15 15.33 18.64 23.24
CA PRO A 15 15.37 17.66 22.16
C PRO A 15 13.99 17.27 21.59
N GLU A 16 12.95 17.27 22.41
CA GLU A 16 11.58 16.93 22.00
C GLU A 16 11.00 17.98 21.05
N LEU A 17 11.28 19.26 21.30
CA LEU A 17 10.84 20.35 20.41
C LEU A 17 11.60 20.33 19.10
N GLU A 18 12.91 20.09 19.14
CA GLU A 18 13.70 19.90 17.91
C GLU A 18 13.12 18.77 17.06
N ARG A 19 12.80 17.63 17.69
CA ARG A 19 12.22 16.47 16.99
C ARG A 19 10.91 16.83 16.29
N ILE A 20 9.98 17.48 16.99
CA ILE A 20 8.70 17.91 16.41
C ILE A 20 8.94 18.83 15.20
N ILE A 21 9.86 19.80 15.32
CA ILE A 21 10.20 20.71 14.22
C ILE A 21 10.72 19.92 13.01
N PHE A 22 11.64 18.97 13.20
CA PHE A 22 12.19 18.18 12.11
C PHE A 22 11.17 17.23 11.48
N GLU A 23 10.31 16.58 12.28
CA GLU A 23 9.24 15.72 11.77
C GLU A 23 8.20 16.54 10.99
N MET A 24 7.87 17.76 11.43
CA MET A 24 6.97 18.66 10.70
C MET A 24 7.61 19.24 9.42
N ALA A 25 8.92 19.45 9.41
CA ALA A 25 9.65 19.94 8.25
C ALA A 25 9.92 18.85 7.20
N PHE A 26 9.72 17.58 7.54
CA PHE A 26 9.87 16.46 6.62
C PHE A 26 8.71 16.42 5.64
N ASP A 27 9.00 16.57 4.34
CA ASP A 27 8.00 16.59 3.28
C ASP A 27 7.89 15.22 2.60
N THR A 28 6.79 14.50 2.79
CA THR A 28 6.58 13.18 2.18
C THR A 28 6.49 13.22 0.66
N GLU A 29 6.08 14.35 0.09
CA GLU A 29 5.91 14.54 -1.36
C GLU A 29 7.21 14.94 -2.05
N ALA A 30 8.19 15.43 -1.29
CA ALA A 30 9.49 15.88 -1.80
C ALA A 30 10.67 15.18 -1.10
N PRO A 31 10.79 13.84 -1.21
CA PRO A 31 11.83 13.07 -0.52
C PRO A 31 13.26 13.52 -0.87
N ASP A 32 13.47 14.00 -2.09
CA ASP A 32 14.76 14.53 -2.57
C ASP A 32 15.18 15.84 -1.90
N THR A 33 14.32 16.49 -1.12
CA THR A 33 14.66 17.69 -0.36
C THR A 33 15.00 17.36 1.10
N ASN A 34 14.46 16.27 1.62
CA ASN A 34 14.61 15.85 3.02
C ASN A 34 16.03 15.40 3.38
N TRP A 35 16.88 15.06 2.41
CA TRP A 35 18.25 14.62 2.73
C TRP A 35 19.06 15.71 3.46
N LYS A 36 18.74 16.99 3.25
CA LYS A 36 19.41 18.07 3.98
C LYS A 36 19.10 18.03 5.48
N LEU A 37 17.89 17.61 5.86
CA LEU A 37 17.48 17.50 7.27
C LEU A 37 18.29 16.43 7.99
N VAL A 38 18.53 15.27 7.35
CA VAL A 38 19.29 14.18 7.98
C VAL A 38 20.77 14.47 8.16
N LEU A 39 21.30 15.48 7.47
CA LEU A 39 22.70 15.90 7.59
C LEU A 39 22.94 16.86 8.75
N VAL A 40 21.88 17.43 9.35
CA VAL A 40 22.02 18.44 10.41
C VAL A 40 22.70 17.86 11.65
N ALA A 41 22.23 16.71 12.12
CA ALA A 41 22.80 16.03 13.29
C ALA A 41 22.46 14.54 13.32
N LYS A 42 23.27 13.75 14.03
CA LYS A 42 23.05 12.31 14.21
C LYS A 42 21.67 12.00 14.82
N ARG A 43 21.24 12.79 15.82
CA ARG A 43 19.92 12.61 16.47
C ARG A 43 18.75 12.87 15.51
N VAL A 44 18.87 13.90 14.67
CA VAL A 44 17.86 14.23 13.65
C VAL A 44 17.73 13.10 12.65
N ARG A 45 18.85 12.55 12.18
CA ARG A 45 18.84 11.35 11.35
C ARG A 45 18.09 10.21 12.02
N THR A 46 18.35 9.92 13.29
CA THR A 46 17.63 8.87 14.03
C THR A 46 16.13 9.15 14.12
N TRP A 47 15.71 10.38 14.38
CA TRP A 47 14.28 10.75 14.45
C TRP A 47 13.57 10.62 13.11
N LEU A 48 14.22 10.97 12.01
CA LEU A 48 13.62 10.96 10.67
C LEU A 48 13.68 9.59 9.98
N ARG A 49 14.49 8.64 10.46
CA ARG A 49 14.59 7.29 9.87
C ARG A 49 13.23 6.61 9.67
N PRO A 50 12.32 6.58 10.67
CA PRO A 50 11.00 5.97 10.48
C PRO A 50 10.17 6.64 9.36
N LEU A 51 10.32 7.95 9.15
CA LEU A 51 9.61 8.67 8.10
C LEU A 51 10.21 8.38 6.72
N ILE A 52 11.55 8.38 6.62
CA ILE A 52 12.29 8.08 5.39
C ILE A 52 11.98 6.67 4.88
N TYR A 53 11.97 5.69 5.77
CA TYR A 53 11.74 4.29 5.43
C TYR A 53 10.28 3.86 5.62
N SER A 54 9.34 4.80 5.68
CA SER A 54 7.92 4.49 5.82
C SER A 54 7.32 3.85 4.56
N THR A 55 7.89 4.16 3.39
CA THR A 55 7.37 3.73 2.09
C THR A 55 8.40 2.91 1.34
N PHE A 56 7.99 1.73 0.88
CA PHE A 56 8.77 0.83 0.05
C PHE A 56 8.16 0.81 -1.34
N ILE A 57 9.01 0.96 -2.34
CA ILE A 57 8.66 1.02 -3.76
C ILE A 57 9.47 -0.04 -4.48
N MET A 58 8.78 -1.05 -4.99
CA MET A 58 9.27 -2.08 -5.89
C MET A 58 8.58 -1.89 -7.24
N SER A 59 9.03 -0.92 -8.03
CA SER A 59 8.48 -0.63 -9.35
C SER A 59 9.62 -0.41 -10.33
N ILE A 60 9.43 -0.83 -11.58
CA ILE A 60 10.38 -0.65 -12.67
C ILE A 60 10.38 0.78 -13.23
N ASN A 61 9.23 1.45 -13.18
CA ASN A 61 9.03 2.80 -13.66
C ASN A 61 9.47 3.86 -12.64
N ARG A 62 9.90 3.41 -11.46
CA ARG A 62 10.35 4.27 -10.36
C ARG A 62 11.67 3.77 -9.82
N LYS A 63 12.36 4.62 -9.08
CA LYS A 63 13.57 4.21 -8.38
C LYS A 63 13.19 3.29 -7.22
N VAL A 64 13.66 2.04 -7.25
CA VAL A 64 13.49 1.08 -6.15
C VAL A 64 13.98 1.69 -4.85
N PHE A 65 13.14 1.65 -3.82
CA PHE A 65 13.43 2.24 -2.53
C PHE A 65 12.78 1.43 -1.40
N PRO A 66 13.48 1.19 -0.28
CA PRO A 66 14.93 1.26 -0.14
C PRO A 66 15.61 0.21 -1.04
N ASN A 67 16.78 0.56 -1.59
CA ASN A 67 17.58 -0.40 -2.35
C ASN A 67 18.45 -1.23 -1.38
N MET A 68 17.95 -2.41 -1.00
CA MET A 68 18.62 -3.28 -0.02
C MET A 68 19.95 -3.86 -0.53
N HIS A 69 20.12 -4.02 -1.85
CA HIS A 69 21.37 -4.54 -2.43
C HIS A 69 22.53 -3.56 -2.36
N THR A 70 22.23 -2.26 -2.36
CA THR A 70 23.22 -1.18 -2.28
C THR A 70 23.27 -0.51 -0.91
N CYS A 71 22.52 -1.07 0.05
CA CYS A 71 22.44 -0.54 1.40
C CYS A 71 23.81 -0.65 2.10
N PRO A 72 24.37 0.46 2.62
CA PRO A 72 25.64 0.41 3.34
C PRO A 72 25.56 -0.53 4.55
N SER A 73 26.64 -1.25 4.84
CA SER A 73 26.70 -2.27 5.91
C SER A 73 26.43 -1.76 7.33
N PHE A 74 26.57 -0.46 7.58
CA PHE A 74 26.24 0.15 8.88
C PHE A 74 24.73 0.32 9.09
N ILE A 75 23.92 0.10 8.06
CA ILE A 75 22.46 0.15 8.14
C ILE A 75 21.96 -1.25 8.44
N ILE A 76 21.30 -1.39 9.59
CA ILE A 76 20.63 -2.63 10.01
C ILE A 76 19.30 -2.72 9.24
N THR A 77 19.20 -3.64 8.29
CA THR A 77 18.03 -3.78 7.41
C THR A 77 16.81 -4.26 8.19
N GLU A 78 17.00 -5.08 9.21
CA GLU A 78 15.96 -5.55 10.12
C GLU A 78 15.22 -4.38 10.79
N GLU A 79 15.95 -3.35 11.21
CA GLU A 79 15.37 -2.14 11.78
C GLU A 79 14.51 -1.38 10.75
N ILE A 80 14.96 -1.35 9.49
CA ILE A 80 14.25 -0.66 8.41
C ILE A 80 12.91 -1.34 8.10
N TYR A 81 12.86 -2.68 8.07
CA TYR A 81 11.61 -3.38 7.78
C TYR A 81 10.51 -3.06 8.81
N HIS A 82 10.87 -2.79 10.06
CA HIS A 82 9.91 -2.35 11.08
C HIS A 82 9.37 -0.93 10.88
N PHE A 83 10.04 -0.10 10.08
CA PHE A 83 9.55 1.24 9.75
C PHE A 83 8.60 1.24 8.56
N ALA A 84 8.60 0.19 7.74
CA ALA A 84 7.74 0.07 6.57
C ALA A 84 6.26 0.10 6.97
N ARG A 85 5.51 1.02 6.35
CA ARG A 85 4.05 1.18 6.50
C ARG A 85 3.33 1.09 5.16
N HIS A 86 4.00 1.51 4.10
CA HIS A 86 3.45 1.55 2.75
C HIS A 86 4.34 0.69 1.84
N LEU A 87 3.73 -0.20 1.08
CA LEU A 87 4.40 -0.97 0.05
C LEU A 87 3.67 -0.76 -1.27
N ILE A 88 4.44 -0.38 -2.29
CA ILE A 88 3.97 -0.28 -3.67
C ILE A 88 4.83 -1.25 -4.47
N ALA A 89 4.21 -2.30 -5.01
CA ALA A 89 4.81 -3.25 -5.91
C ALA A 89 4.10 -3.17 -7.26
N ASP A 90 4.87 -2.96 -8.32
CA ASP A 90 4.37 -2.87 -9.69
C ASP A 90 5.30 -3.72 -10.55
N ASN A 91 4.81 -4.90 -10.93
CA ASN A 91 5.62 -5.91 -11.60
C ASN A 91 5.41 -5.87 -13.11
N SER A 92 6.41 -5.38 -13.83
CA SER A 92 6.55 -5.62 -15.27
C SER A 92 7.44 -6.84 -15.54
N SER A 93 7.17 -7.95 -14.85
CA SER A 93 7.91 -9.22 -14.98
C SER A 93 9.34 -9.29 -14.38
N ILE A 94 9.82 -8.27 -13.65
CA ILE A 94 11.20 -8.24 -13.10
C ILE A 94 11.28 -8.69 -11.64
N ILE A 95 10.22 -8.47 -10.85
CA ILE A 95 10.24 -8.75 -9.41
C ILE A 95 9.77 -10.20 -9.21
N PRO A 96 10.64 -11.10 -8.72
CA PRO A 96 10.21 -12.46 -8.38
C PRO A 96 9.19 -12.41 -7.25
N HIS A 97 8.10 -13.19 -7.36
CA HIS A 97 7.09 -13.27 -6.29
C HIS A 97 7.71 -13.67 -4.94
N ASP A 98 8.71 -14.56 -4.94
CA ASP A 98 9.43 -14.97 -3.73
C ASP A 98 10.08 -13.79 -3.01
N ALA A 99 10.64 -12.83 -3.76
CA ALA A 99 11.26 -11.64 -3.18
C ALA A 99 10.22 -10.69 -2.57
N LEU A 100 9.05 -10.57 -3.20
CA LEU A 100 7.93 -9.79 -2.66
C LEU A 100 7.34 -10.47 -1.42
N SER A 101 7.16 -11.79 -1.42
CA SER A 101 6.73 -12.58 -0.26
C SER A 101 7.70 -12.47 0.90
N GLU A 102 9.01 -12.57 0.64
CA GLU A 102 10.05 -12.37 1.66
C GLU A 102 9.97 -10.96 2.27
N LEU A 103 9.74 -9.93 1.45
CA LEU A 103 9.59 -8.57 1.93
C LEU A 103 8.34 -8.42 2.81
N LEU A 104 7.20 -8.96 2.38
CA LEU A 104 5.95 -8.95 3.14
C LEU A 104 6.12 -9.63 4.51
N ASP A 105 6.80 -10.78 4.56
CA ASP A 105 7.07 -11.49 5.82
C ASP A 105 7.99 -10.70 6.77
N LYS A 106 8.88 -9.85 6.22
CA LYS A 106 9.80 -9.01 7.01
C LYS A 106 9.17 -7.72 7.50
N CYS A 107 8.08 -7.25 6.89
CA CYS A 107 7.46 -5.95 7.15
C CYS A 107 6.10 -6.07 7.89
N PRO A 108 6.08 -6.40 9.20
CA PRO A 108 4.84 -6.68 9.92
C PRO A 108 3.94 -5.44 10.13
N ASN A 109 4.50 -4.23 9.98
CA ASN A 109 3.82 -2.96 10.27
C ASN A 109 3.17 -2.32 9.03
N LEU A 110 3.09 -3.05 7.92
CA LEU A 110 2.43 -2.58 6.70
C LEU A 110 0.96 -2.28 6.96
N THR A 111 0.58 -1.03 6.70
CA THR A 111 -0.79 -0.53 6.77
C THR A 111 -1.40 -0.32 5.38
N ASN A 112 -0.56 -0.18 4.35
CA ASN A 112 -0.99 0.06 2.98
C ASN A 112 -0.15 -0.81 2.04
N VAL A 113 -0.81 -1.63 1.23
CA VAL A 113 -0.15 -2.46 0.22
C VAL A 113 -0.86 -2.23 -1.10
N ALA A 114 -0.10 -1.92 -2.13
CA ALA A 114 -0.54 -1.89 -3.51
C ALA A 114 0.35 -2.83 -4.32
N CYS A 115 -0.26 -3.83 -4.97
CA CYS A 115 0.42 -4.78 -5.84
C CYS A 115 -0.28 -4.80 -7.20
N TRP A 116 0.40 -4.31 -8.24
CA TRP A 116 -0.13 -4.18 -9.60
C TRP A 116 0.74 -4.88 -10.65
N GLY A 117 0.19 -4.95 -11.87
CA GLY A 117 0.87 -5.52 -13.04
C GLY A 117 0.76 -7.05 -13.03
N ASP A 118 1.85 -7.73 -13.36
CA ASP A 118 1.90 -9.20 -13.44
C ASP A 118 2.03 -9.87 -12.05
N ILE A 119 1.61 -9.20 -10.96
CA ILE A 119 1.68 -9.79 -9.61
C ILE A 119 0.49 -10.72 -9.43
N ILE A 120 0.77 -12.03 -9.44
CA ILE A 120 -0.18 -13.09 -9.10
C ILE A 120 -0.43 -13.08 -7.58
N PRO A 121 -1.61 -12.65 -7.09
CA PRO A 121 -1.88 -12.50 -5.66
C PRO A 121 -1.71 -13.80 -4.87
N GLN A 122 -2.04 -14.94 -5.47
CA GLN A 122 -1.97 -16.27 -4.87
C GLN A 122 -0.56 -16.62 -4.42
N LEU A 123 0.46 -16.24 -5.20
CA LEU A 123 1.87 -16.51 -4.90
C LEU A 123 2.38 -15.70 -3.70
N ILE A 124 1.78 -14.55 -3.42
CA ILE A 124 2.15 -13.68 -2.29
C ILE A 124 1.16 -13.77 -1.12
N TRP A 125 0.01 -14.42 -1.32
CA TRP A 125 -1.08 -14.51 -0.34
C TRP A 125 -0.65 -15.12 1.00
N PRO A 126 0.18 -16.19 1.06
CA PRO A 126 0.63 -16.74 2.33
C PRO A 126 1.37 -15.72 3.22
N SER A 127 2.10 -14.77 2.63
CA SER A 127 2.79 -13.71 3.37
C SER A 127 1.87 -12.51 3.62
N LEU A 128 1.10 -12.09 2.61
CA LEU A 128 0.15 -10.98 2.72
C LEU A 128 -0.92 -11.22 3.80
N SER A 129 -1.48 -12.43 3.86
CA SER A 129 -2.52 -12.83 4.82
C SER A 129 -2.07 -12.81 6.29
N LYS A 130 -0.77 -12.73 6.58
CA LYS A 130 -0.25 -12.62 7.95
C LYS A 130 -0.26 -11.19 8.47
N LEU A 131 -0.44 -10.18 7.62
CA LEU A 131 -0.42 -8.78 8.04
C LEU A 131 -1.62 -8.48 8.94
N THR A 132 -1.36 -8.00 10.15
CA THR A 132 -2.43 -7.71 11.14
C THR A 132 -2.84 -6.24 11.15
N HIS A 133 -2.00 -5.37 10.59
CA HIS A 133 -2.18 -3.90 10.61
C HIS A 133 -2.63 -3.32 9.27
N LEU A 134 -2.83 -4.15 8.25
CA LEU A 134 -3.21 -3.71 6.92
C LEU A 134 -4.61 -3.05 6.96
N ARG A 135 -4.70 -1.84 6.39
CA ARG A 135 -5.91 -1.01 6.33
C ARG A 135 -6.30 -0.64 4.91
N GLN A 136 -5.34 -0.63 4.00
CA GLN A 136 -5.54 -0.32 2.60
C GLN A 136 -4.88 -1.40 1.76
N LEU A 137 -5.65 -1.99 0.86
CA LEU A 137 -5.18 -3.04 -0.03
C LEU A 137 -5.61 -2.71 -1.45
N SER A 138 -4.65 -2.73 -2.35
CA SER A 138 -4.86 -2.63 -3.79
C SER A 138 -4.20 -3.82 -4.46
N LEU A 139 -4.98 -4.60 -5.20
CA LEU A 139 -4.52 -5.80 -5.89
C LEU A 139 -5.03 -5.82 -7.32
N THR A 140 -4.17 -6.23 -8.25
CA THR A 140 -4.63 -6.74 -9.54
C THR A 140 -5.24 -8.12 -9.33
N SER A 141 -6.50 -8.27 -9.70
CA SER A 141 -7.14 -9.57 -9.84
C SER A 141 -6.51 -10.26 -11.03
N VAL A 142 -5.91 -11.40 -10.77
CA VAL A 142 -5.63 -12.39 -11.81
C VAL A 142 -6.76 -13.39 -11.67
N ASP A 143 -7.40 -13.78 -12.77
CA ASP A 143 -8.57 -14.66 -12.90
C ASP A 143 -8.39 -16.09 -12.34
N ASP A 144 -7.42 -16.26 -11.46
CA ASP A 144 -7.05 -17.51 -10.85
C ASP A 144 -8.03 -17.86 -9.70
N PRO A 145 -8.76 -18.98 -9.85
CA PRO A 145 -9.84 -19.41 -8.94
C PRO A 145 -9.38 -19.72 -7.51
N ASP A 146 -8.07 -19.72 -7.24
CA ASP A 146 -7.53 -20.22 -5.98
C ASP A 146 -7.67 -19.24 -4.80
N LEU A 147 -7.80 -17.92 -5.04
CA LEU A 147 -8.02 -16.94 -3.96
C LEU A 147 -9.52 -16.81 -3.66
N SER A 148 -10.08 -17.83 -3.00
CA SER A 148 -11.50 -17.81 -2.62
C SER A 148 -11.83 -16.65 -1.68
N PRO A 149 -13.04 -16.09 -1.73
CA PRO A 149 -13.46 -15.06 -0.79
C PRO A 149 -13.36 -15.50 0.69
N ALA A 150 -13.56 -16.79 0.96
CA ALA A 150 -13.39 -17.35 2.30
C ALA A 150 -11.94 -17.24 2.80
N GLN A 151 -10.94 -17.48 1.93
CA GLN A 151 -9.54 -17.26 2.27
C GLN A 151 -9.27 -15.78 2.54
N PHE A 152 -9.77 -14.87 1.71
CA PHE A 152 -9.62 -13.43 1.91
C PHE A 152 -10.17 -12.97 3.27
N LEU A 153 -11.40 -13.38 3.59
CA LEU A 153 -12.06 -13.03 4.85
C LEU A 153 -11.39 -13.64 6.08
N SER A 154 -10.68 -14.76 5.92
CA SER A 154 -9.93 -15.41 7.00
C SER A 154 -8.68 -14.63 7.43
N ALA A 155 -8.18 -13.70 6.60
CA ALA A 155 -7.00 -12.91 6.94
C ALA A 155 -7.27 -11.97 8.14
N PRO A 156 -6.34 -11.80 9.10
CA PRO A 156 -6.54 -10.96 10.29
C PRO A 156 -6.83 -9.49 9.98
N PHE A 157 -6.36 -8.99 8.84
CA PHE A 157 -6.63 -7.62 8.42
C PHE A 157 -8.04 -7.38 7.90
N SER A 158 -8.80 -8.43 7.52
CA SER A 158 -10.10 -8.29 6.86
C SER A 158 -11.10 -7.45 7.69
N ALA A 159 -11.09 -7.63 9.01
CA ALA A 159 -11.94 -6.88 9.95
C ALA A 159 -11.58 -5.38 10.05
N HIS A 160 -10.36 -5.00 9.66
CA HIS A 160 -9.81 -3.65 9.80
C HIS A 160 -9.58 -2.94 8.46
N LEU A 161 -9.84 -3.63 7.36
CA LEU A 161 -9.66 -3.10 6.02
C LEU A 161 -10.66 -1.96 5.77
N THR A 162 -10.13 -0.80 5.41
CA THR A 162 -10.92 0.43 5.22
C THR A 162 -10.97 0.87 3.77
N HIS A 163 -9.93 0.55 2.98
CA HIS A 163 -9.82 0.84 1.56
C HIS A 163 -9.49 -0.47 0.84
N LEU A 164 -10.29 -0.77 -0.18
CA LEU A 164 -10.04 -1.88 -1.09
C LEU A 164 -10.07 -1.35 -2.51
N GLU A 165 -9.02 -1.62 -3.27
CA GLU A 165 -8.93 -1.34 -4.69
C GLU A 165 -8.72 -2.67 -5.43
N LEU A 166 -9.63 -2.94 -6.36
CA LEU A 166 -9.59 -4.12 -7.21
C LEU A 166 -9.30 -3.66 -8.64
N VAL A 167 -8.18 -4.09 -9.19
CA VAL A 167 -7.82 -3.82 -10.58
C VAL A 167 -8.12 -5.06 -11.40
N ASN A 168 -8.98 -4.92 -12.40
CA ASN A 168 -9.42 -5.96 -13.33
C ASN A 168 -10.08 -7.19 -12.69
N PRO A 169 -11.10 -7.04 -11.82
CA PRO A 169 -11.78 -8.22 -11.28
C PRO A 169 -12.55 -8.97 -12.38
N GLY A 170 -12.17 -10.22 -12.64
CA GLY A 170 -12.91 -11.15 -13.51
C GLY A 170 -12.87 -10.77 -15.00
N GLU A 171 -11.69 -10.59 -15.59
CA GLU A 171 -11.55 -10.48 -17.05
C GLU A 171 -12.01 -11.76 -17.77
N ASP A 172 -11.89 -12.92 -17.11
CA ASP A 172 -12.44 -14.16 -17.62
C ASP A 172 -13.96 -14.25 -17.32
N LEU A 173 -14.77 -14.01 -18.35
CA LEU A 173 -16.25 -14.07 -18.33
C LEU A 173 -16.83 -15.37 -17.73
N GLU A 174 -16.03 -16.44 -17.64
CA GLU A 174 -16.45 -17.71 -17.03
C GLU A 174 -16.47 -17.67 -15.49
N TYR A 175 -15.72 -16.76 -14.88
CA TYR A 175 -15.59 -16.64 -13.42
C TYR A 175 -16.38 -15.44 -12.92
N ASN A 176 -17.62 -15.70 -12.53
CA ASN A 176 -18.46 -14.72 -11.85
C ASN A 176 -17.82 -14.36 -10.49
N TRP A 177 -16.98 -13.33 -10.48
CA TRP A 177 -16.30 -12.86 -9.28
C TRP A 177 -17.35 -12.56 -8.21
N ASP A 178 -17.28 -13.30 -7.10
CA ASP A 178 -18.29 -13.20 -6.07
C ASP A 178 -18.07 -11.94 -5.23
N LEU A 179 -18.66 -10.82 -5.63
CA LEU A 179 -18.58 -9.56 -4.89
C LEU A 179 -19.31 -9.60 -3.54
N GLU A 180 -20.07 -10.65 -3.22
CA GLU A 180 -20.85 -10.74 -1.98
C GLU A 180 -19.97 -10.67 -0.73
N PHE A 181 -18.70 -11.10 -0.80
CA PHE A 181 -17.79 -11.01 0.34
C PHE A 181 -17.52 -9.57 0.79
N LEU A 182 -17.73 -8.56 -0.07
CA LEU A 182 -17.56 -7.16 0.29
C LEU A 182 -18.50 -6.79 1.46
N SER A 183 -19.70 -7.37 1.50
CA SER A 183 -20.65 -7.19 2.62
C SER A 183 -20.12 -7.73 3.96
N SER A 184 -19.14 -8.63 3.91
CA SER A 184 -18.48 -9.22 5.08
C SER A 184 -17.25 -8.42 5.55
N LEU A 185 -16.95 -7.27 4.95
CA LEU A 185 -15.87 -6.38 5.37
C LEU A 185 -16.42 -5.24 6.24
N PRO A 186 -16.49 -5.41 7.58
CA PRO A 186 -17.26 -4.53 8.45
C PRO A 186 -16.68 -3.13 8.61
N SER A 187 -15.45 -2.89 8.14
CA SER A 187 -14.75 -1.59 8.25
C SER A 187 -14.54 -0.92 6.90
N LEU A 188 -15.01 -1.52 5.81
CA LEU A 188 -14.78 -0.99 4.46
C LEU A 188 -15.53 0.33 4.28
N THR A 189 -14.79 1.36 3.87
CA THR A 189 -15.31 2.72 3.68
C THR A 189 -15.03 3.27 2.28
N HIS A 190 -13.98 2.78 1.64
CA HIS A 190 -13.58 3.17 0.29
C HIS A 190 -13.42 1.91 -0.55
N LEU A 191 -14.13 1.86 -1.67
CA LEU A 191 -14.01 0.80 -2.65
C LEU A 191 -13.70 1.42 -4.01
N ALA A 192 -12.65 0.95 -4.66
CA ALA A 192 -12.35 1.30 -6.04
C ALA A 192 -12.29 0.03 -6.88
N ILE A 193 -12.93 0.06 -8.05
CA ILE A 193 -12.88 -1.03 -9.01
C ILE A 193 -12.46 -0.45 -10.37
N TYR A 194 -11.42 -1.03 -10.96
CA TYR A 194 -10.91 -0.67 -12.28
C TYR A 194 -11.10 -1.84 -13.22
N PHE A 195 -11.56 -1.58 -14.43
CA PHE A 195 -11.66 -2.57 -15.50
C PHE A 195 -10.69 -2.22 -16.62
N SER A 196 -10.07 -3.20 -17.26
CA SER A 196 -9.17 -3.00 -18.41
C SER A 196 -9.91 -3.08 -19.74
N SER A 197 -11.03 -3.80 -19.78
CA SER A 197 -11.89 -3.96 -20.94
C SER A 197 -13.34 -4.00 -20.49
N ALA A 198 -14.22 -3.30 -21.19
CA ALA A 198 -15.65 -3.48 -21.01
C ALA A 198 -16.04 -4.77 -21.75
N GLY A 199 -15.92 -5.92 -21.08
CA GLY A 199 -16.72 -7.06 -21.48
C GLY A 199 -18.19 -6.64 -21.43
N ASP A 200 -18.99 -7.03 -22.44
CA ASP A 200 -20.38 -6.61 -22.61
C ASP A 200 -21.34 -7.01 -21.46
N GLU A 201 -20.87 -7.64 -20.37
CA GLU A 201 -21.72 -8.21 -19.31
C GLU A 201 -21.20 -7.98 -17.88
N PHE A 202 -20.73 -6.78 -17.53
CA PHE A 202 -20.57 -6.46 -16.10
C PHE A 202 -21.94 -6.30 -15.42
N ASP A 203 -22.23 -7.11 -14.40
CA ASP A 203 -23.51 -7.07 -13.68
C ASP A 203 -23.56 -5.90 -12.68
N TYR A 204 -23.80 -4.69 -13.20
CA TYR A 204 -23.96 -3.46 -12.42
C TYR A 204 -25.06 -3.58 -11.36
N LYS A 205 -26.12 -4.33 -11.65
CA LYS A 205 -27.25 -4.54 -10.72
C LYS A 205 -26.83 -5.38 -9.52
N ARG A 206 -26.07 -6.45 -9.74
CA ARG A 206 -25.48 -7.25 -8.66
C ARG A 206 -24.51 -6.40 -7.83
N LEU A 207 -23.66 -5.62 -8.48
CA LEU A 207 -22.77 -4.68 -7.77
C LEU A 207 -23.56 -3.69 -6.92
N GLY A 208 -24.62 -3.08 -7.45
CA GLY A 208 -25.50 -2.16 -6.71
C GLY A 208 -26.11 -2.82 -5.47
N THR A 209 -26.59 -4.07 -5.60
CA THR A 209 -27.11 -4.86 -4.49
C THR A 209 -26.06 -5.09 -3.39
N VAL A 210 -24.83 -5.41 -3.79
CA VAL A 210 -23.70 -5.60 -2.85
C VAL A 210 -23.35 -4.29 -2.15
N LEU A 211 -23.31 -3.17 -2.89
CA LEU A 211 -23.03 -1.84 -2.32
C LEU A 211 -24.09 -1.43 -1.31
N LEU A 212 -25.37 -1.69 -1.57
CA LEU A 212 -26.47 -1.47 -0.62
C LEU A 212 -26.32 -2.29 0.66
N ALA A 213 -25.73 -3.49 0.58
CA ALA A 213 -25.40 -4.33 1.73
C ALA A 213 -24.17 -3.85 2.53
N CYS A 214 -23.45 -2.84 2.04
CA CYS A 214 -22.23 -2.30 2.65
C CYS A 214 -22.48 -0.90 3.26
N PRO A 215 -23.12 -0.79 4.43
CA PRO A 215 -23.63 0.49 4.96
C PRO A 215 -22.55 1.51 5.36
N LYS A 216 -21.27 1.13 5.35
CA LYS A 216 -20.15 2.00 5.71
C LYS A 216 -19.38 2.54 4.51
N ILE A 217 -19.65 2.07 3.29
CA ILE A 217 -19.03 2.62 2.09
C ILE A 217 -19.46 4.08 1.96
N ARG A 218 -18.47 4.97 1.89
CA ARG A 218 -18.64 6.42 1.72
C ARG A 218 -18.15 6.90 0.37
N VAL A 219 -17.14 6.20 -0.16
CA VAL A 219 -16.53 6.50 -1.45
C VAL A 219 -16.53 5.22 -2.25
N PHE A 220 -17.16 5.28 -3.41
CA PHE A 220 -17.14 4.24 -4.41
C PHE A 220 -16.62 4.84 -5.71
N ILE A 221 -15.60 4.22 -6.30
CA ILE A 221 -15.00 4.63 -7.56
C ILE A 221 -15.10 3.45 -8.52
N LEU A 222 -15.66 3.74 -9.68
CA LEU A 222 -15.76 2.80 -10.79
C LEU A 222 -15.01 3.41 -11.97
N CYS A 223 -13.93 2.76 -12.38
CA CYS A 223 -13.07 3.22 -13.45
C CYS A 223 -13.16 2.26 -14.63
N SER A 224 -13.48 2.79 -15.81
CA SER A 224 -13.42 2.10 -17.09
C SER A 224 -12.63 2.94 -18.08
N PRO A 225 -11.78 2.35 -18.93
CA PRO A 225 -11.04 3.07 -19.98
C PRO A 225 -11.94 3.53 -21.12
N GLU A 226 -13.17 3.04 -21.21
CA GLU A 226 -14.10 3.40 -22.28
C GLU A 226 -14.91 4.64 -21.91
N ASP A 227 -14.93 5.63 -22.81
CA ASP A 227 -15.71 6.87 -22.66
C ASP A 227 -17.23 6.61 -22.62
N ASN A 228 -17.68 5.42 -23.03
CA ASN A 228 -19.07 5.01 -23.02
C ASN A 228 -19.35 4.21 -21.74
N ILE A 229 -19.59 4.91 -20.63
CA ILE A 229 -20.28 4.28 -19.50
C ILE A 229 -21.63 3.80 -20.04
N LEU A 230 -21.79 2.48 -20.17
CA LEU A 230 -23.01 1.82 -20.66
C LEU A 230 -24.22 2.34 -19.88
N GLY A 231 -25.35 2.50 -20.57
CA GLY A 231 -26.59 3.03 -19.98
C GLY A 231 -27.02 2.31 -18.69
N ASP A 232 -26.62 1.06 -18.55
CA ASP A 232 -26.91 0.18 -17.41
C ASP A 232 -26.20 0.60 -16.11
N ALA A 233 -25.20 1.49 -16.16
CA ALA A 233 -24.63 2.07 -14.94
C ALA A 233 -25.61 2.96 -14.18
N GLN A 234 -26.72 3.38 -14.82
CA GLN A 234 -27.83 4.05 -14.13
C GLN A 234 -28.44 3.15 -13.03
N ASP A 235 -28.40 1.84 -13.20
CA ASP A 235 -28.93 0.84 -12.24
C ASP A 235 -28.14 0.80 -10.92
N LEU A 236 -26.98 1.44 -10.82
CA LEU A 236 -26.27 1.58 -9.54
C LEU A 236 -26.99 2.50 -8.55
N TYR A 237 -27.92 3.33 -9.04
CA TYR A 237 -28.60 4.36 -8.26
C TYR A 237 -30.10 4.06 -8.02
N GLU A 238 -30.67 3.03 -8.65
CA GLU A 238 -32.08 2.61 -8.49
C GLU A 238 -32.25 1.46 -7.49
#